data_AF-A0A8J4VW98-F1
#
_entry.id   AF-A0A8J4VW98-F1
#
_cell.length_a   1.000
_cell.length_b   1.000
_cell.length_c   1.000
_cell.angle_alpha   90.00
_cell.angle_beta   90.00
_cell.angle_gamma   90.00
#
_symmetry.space_group_name_H-M   'P 1'
#
loop_
_entity.id
_entity.type
_entity.pdbx_description
1 polymer ?
#
loop_
_entity_poly.entity_id
_entity_poly.type
_entity_poly.pdbx_seq_one_letter_code
_entity_poly.pdbx_strand_id
1 'polypeptide(L)'
;MYINSRMQLDDRLVAYGAALKALCHHVSASAQDGMHASSCILDLFLQMMDCLCMSGNVEKAIQRSYGLFPTTTSSDEPYPLSLSDILACLTVSDKCVFWVCCVYLVIYRKLPDGVVHRFECEKELLEIEWPVVHLIDDEKQRALALVKAAVESVDSYIYTESRKSEINLRSAQLFAVNHIRSMVALGSLECLRNLLDKYVKLYPSCLELVQISARIPNHDLGDVSFVGFEKAISNWPKEVPGIQCIWNQYVEHALRNGRFDFAEELMARWFCSVWKDNCLQNGLLEAVDGGTGNSSGSQGLVLNSNPKQIDIMFGYLNLALHKLFQNDRNEACLAIDRAMKSAIPEYFKHCLREHAIFLLTDELLSREDSPVTEIRNMLEGYLDDAHAFPIFEPLSRKFIGEIKKQRVQRLLSNILSPVSIDSSLVNSVLEMWYGPSLLPQKIGELKDLVDFVEAILEILPANYPLAISVCKLLSRNDNSNASASVLFWASLNLVSAIFHAIPIPPECVWVEAAGILGNIAGNEAISERFYERAFSVYPFSVKLWKSYYDLSKKTTGNTSSVVDAAKEKGIELD
;
A
#
# COMPACT_ATOMS: atom_id res chain seq x y z
N MET A 1 16.80 14.44 10.76
CA MET A 1 17.24 15.55 11.66
C MET A 1 17.90 16.71 10.89
N TYR A 2 19.04 16.50 10.22
CA TYR A 2 19.75 17.55 9.47
C TYR A 2 18.86 18.33 8.48
N ILE A 3 18.01 17.62 7.74
CA ILE A 3 17.06 18.22 6.79
C ILE A 3 15.92 18.96 7.53
N ASN A 4 15.36 18.34 8.57
CA ASN A 4 14.20 18.86 9.30
C ASN A 4 14.52 20.09 10.17
N SER A 5 15.79 20.40 10.44
CA SER A 5 16.19 21.60 11.19
C SER A 5 16.19 22.88 10.33
N ARG A 6 15.93 22.78 9.02
CA ARG A 6 15.88 23.92 8.11
C ARG A 6 14.53 24.61 8.18
N MET A 7 14.58 25.92 8.39
CA MET A 7 13.39 26.77 8.57
C MET A 7 12.82 27.25 7.24
N GLN A 8 13.66 27.45 6.23
CA GLN A 8 13.26 27.91 4.89
C GLN A 8 13.27 26.75 3.89
N LEU A 9 12.40 26.83 2.88
CA LEU A 9 12.25 25.82 1.86
C LEU A 9 13.56 25.58 1.09
N ASP A 10 14.20 26.64 0.61
CA ASP A 10 15.44 26.54 -0.17
C ASP A 10 16.56 25.86 0.63
N ASP A 11 16.73 26.24 1.90
CA ASP A 11 17.69 25.60 2.80
C ASP A 11 17.40 24.10 2.98
N ARG A 12 16.12 23.72 3.04
CA ARG A 12 15.71 22.32 3.17
C ARG A 12 16.02 21.53 1.90
N LEU A 13 15.81 22.11 0.72
CA LEU A 13 16.17 21.52 -0.57
C LEU A 13 17.69 21.35 -0.72
N VAL A 14 18.47 22.34 -0.28
CA VAL A 14 19.94 22.25 -0.21
C VAL A 14 20.36 21.14 0.75
N ALA A 15 19.70 21.03 1.91
CA ALA A 15 19.98 19.98 2.88
C ALA A 15 19.68 18.56 2.35
N TYR A 16 18.58 18.38 1.60
CA TYR A 16 18.31 17.12 0.89
C TYR A 16 19.44 16.78 -0.08
N GLY A 17 19.85 17.75 -0.92
CA GLY A 17 20.95 17.55 -1.88
C GLY A 17 22.28 17.18 -1.21
N ALA A 18 22.63 17.87 -0.12
CA ALA A 18 23.84 17.58 0.65
C ALA A 18 23.80 16.20 1.31
N ALA A 19 22.64 15.81 1.87
CA ALA A 19 22.45 14.50 2.49
C ALA A 19 22.54 13.35 1.48
N LEU A 20 21.86 13.48 0.33
CA LEU A 20 21.93 12.52 -0.77
C LEU A 20 23.36 12.37 -1.27
N LYS A 21 24.07 13.50 -1.47
CA LYS A 21 25.48 13.50 -1.88
C LYS A 21 26.35 12.75 -0.87
N ALA A 22 26.20 13.04 0.43
CA ALA A 22 26.97 12.36 1.46
C ALA A 22 26.73 10.84 1.45
N LEU A 23 25.47 10.41 1.36
CA LEU A 23 25.12 9.00 1.32
C LEU A 23 25.67 8.29 0.09
N CYS A 24 25.57 8.89 -1.10
CA CYS A 24 26.12 8.30 -2.33
C CYS A 24 27.65 8.14 -2.26
N HIS A 25 28.37 9.10 -1.67
CA HIS A 25 29.82 8.98 -1.44
C HIS A 25 30.15 7.87 -0.43
N HIS A 26 29.37 7.72 0.63
CA HIS A 26 29.58 6.66 1.62
C HIS A 26 29.37 5.26 1.03
N VAL A 27 28.33 5.04 0.22
CA VAL A 27 28.10 3.77 -0.50
C VAL A 27 29.27 3.42 -1.40
N SER A 28 29.82 4.43 -2.08
CA SER A 28 30.98 4.25 -2.96
C SER A 28 32.27 3.88 -2.19
N ALA A 29 32.33 4.14 -0.89
CA ALA A 29 33.54 4.00 -0.07
C ALA A 29 33.57 2.75 0.83
N SER A 30 32.42 2.19 1.25
CA SER A 30 32.38 0.98 2.09
C SER A 30 31.45 -0.11 1.53
N ALA A 31 32.02 -1.27 1.20
CA ALA A 31 31.26 -2.44 0.72
C ALA A 31 30.48 -3.16 1.84
N GLN A 32 30.71 -2.79 3.11
CA GLN A 32 30.27 -3.56 4.28
C GLN A 32 29.00 -2.99 4.95
N ASP A 33 28.67 -1.70 4.74
CA ASP A 33 27.46 -1.03 5.28
C ASP A 33 26.32 -0.94 4.24
N GLY A 34 26.47 -1.60 3.09
CA GLY A 34 25.66 -1.37 1.88
C GLY A 34 24.27 -1.99 1.85
N MET A 35 23.83 -2.72 2.89
CA MET A 35 22.59 -3.51 2.79
C MET A 35 21.33 -2.64 2.69
N HIS A 36 21.27 -1.50 3.36
CA HIS A 36 20.09 -0.61 3.38
C HIS A 36 20.35 0.78 2.78
N ALA A 37 21.58 1.04 2.33
CA ALA A 37 21.96 2.37 1.86
C ALA A 37 21.19 2.79 0.61
N SER A 38 20.93 1.85 -0.30
CA SER A 38 20.10 2.08 -1.49
C SER A 38 18.67 2.51 -1.12
N SER A 39 18.01 1.77 -0.21
CA SER A 39 16.66 2.10 0.28
C SER A 39 16.63 3.48 0.94
N CYS A 40 17.65 3.83 1.73
CA CYS A 40 17.76 5.16 2.36
C CYS A 40 17.95 6.29 1.34
N ILE A 41 18.77 6.07 0.30
CA ILE A 41 18.99 7.05 -0.78
C ILE A 41 17.70 7.27 -1.57
N LEU A 42 17.02 6.18 -1.94
CA LEU A 42 15.74 6.23 -2.63
C LEU A 42 14.68 6.96 -1.78
N ASP A 43 14.52 6.59 -0.52
CA ASP A 43 13.55 7.20 0.38
C ASP A 43 13.78 8.71 0.52
N LEU A 44 15.03 9.16 0.76
CA LEU A 44 15.36 10.58 0.84
C LEU A 44 15.13 11.34 -0.46
N PHE A 45 15.40 10.70 -1.62
CA PHE A 45 15.13 11.31 -2.90
C PHE A 45 13.63 11.51 -3.11
N LEU A 46 12.82 10.49 -2.79
CA LEU A 46 11.36 10.57 -2.92
C LEU A 46 10.77 11.58 -1.93
N GLN A 47 11.26 11.66 -0.69
CA GLN A 47 10.86 12.71 0.25
C GLN A 47 11.20 14.12 -0.25
N MET A 48 12.34 14.30 -0.95
CA MET A 48 12.66 15.58 -1.59
C MET A 48 11.67 15.92 -2.72
N MET A 49 11.30 14.93 -3.55
CA MET A 49 10.29 15.12 -4.59
C MET A 49 8.92 15.47 -3.99
N ASP A 50 8.52 14.78 -2.92
CA ASP A 50 7.28 15.07 -2.19
C ASP A 50 7.28 16.49 -1.61
N CYS A 51 8.38 16.90 -0.99
CA CYS A 51 8.57 18.25 -0.47
C CYS A 51 8.41 19.33 -1.55
N LEU A 52 8.96 19.10 -2.74
CA LEU A 52 8.75 19.98 -3.88
C LEU A 52 7.29 19.99 -4.34
N CYS A 53 6.61 18.84 -4.34
CA CYS A 53 5.21 18.75 -4.74
C CYS A 53 4.28 19.49 -3.75
N MET A 54 4.40 19.22 -2.45
CA MET A 54 3.54 19.85 -1.42
C MET A 54 3.78 21.36 -1.28
N SER A 55 4.99 21.84 -1.64
CA SER A 55 5.32 23.27 -1.66
C SER A 55 4.88 24.01 -2.94
N GLY A 56 4.20 23.33 -3.87
CA GLY A 56 3.75 23.92 -5.14
C GLY A 56 4.82 23.96 -6.23
N ASN A 57 6.05 23.50 -5.94
CA ASN A 57 7.18 23.47 -6.88
C ASN A 57 7.22 22.18 -7.72
N VAL A 58 6.06 21.72 -8.20
CA VAL A 58 5.94 20.44 -8.92
C VAL A 58 6.78 20.43 -10.19
N GLU A 59 6.88 21.55 -10.93
CA GLU A 59 7.70 21.60 -12.15
C GLU A 59 9.19 21.44 -11.83
N LYS A 60 9.66 21.93 -10.68
CA LYS A 60 11.05 21.69 -10.21
C LYS A 60 11.26 20.23 -9.82
N ALA A 61 10.25 19.57 -9.22
CA ALA A 61 10.29 18.14 -8.94
C ALA A 61 10.42 17.33 -10.24
N ILE A 62 9.60 17.68 -11.23
CA ILE A 62 9.62 17.06 -12.56
C ILE A 62 10.95 17.31 -13.25
N GLN A 63 11.45 18.56 -13.28
CA GLN A 63 12.75 18.89 -13.84
C GLN A 63 13.88 18.05 -13.21
N ARG A 64 13.87 17.86 -11.89
CA ARG A 64 14.87 17.01 -11.21
C ARG A 64 14.74 15.53 -11.53
N SER A 65 13.52 15.02 -11.76
CA SER A 65 13.31 13.66 -12.28
C SER A 65 13.87 13.48 -13.70
N TYR A 66 13.86 14.56 -14.50
CA TYR A 66 14.34 14.61 -15.89
C TYR A 66 15.83 14.93 -16.05
N GLY A 67 16.63 15.03 -14.98
CA GLY A 67 18.06 15.41 -15.01
C GLY A 67 18.99 14.56 -15.91
N LEU A 68 18.43 13.67 -16.73
CA LEU A 68 19.03 12.95 -17.85
C LEU A 68 19.03 13.71 -19.18
N PHE A 69 18.17 14.71 -19.36
CA PHE A 69 18.13 15.53 -20.58
C PHE A 69 18.73 16.91 -20.32
N PRO A 70 19.61 17.43 -21.20
CA PRO A 70 20.26 18.72 -20.99
C PRO A 70 19.18 19.81 -20.90
N THR A 71 19.16 20.52 -19.78
CA THR A 71 18.32 21.71 -19.58
C THR A 71 18.77 22.81 -20.54
N THR A 72 17.83 23.37 -21.30
CA THR A 72 18.05 24.55 -22.16
C THR A 72 18.34 25.83 -21.37
N THR A 73 18.31 25.78 -20.05
CA THR A 73 18.50 26.93 -19.17
C THR A 73 19.68 26.65 -18.24
N SER A 74 20.75 27.42 -18.43
CA SER A 74 21.88 27.52 -17.51
C SER A 74 21.36 28.04 -16.16
N SER A 75 21.08 27.15 -15.21
CA SER A 75 20.83 27.56 -13.82
C SER A 75 22.15 27.51 -13.03
N ASP A 76 22.55 28.64 -12.46
CA ASP A 76 23.65 28.80 -11.52
C ASP A 76 23.35 28.15 -10.15
N GLU A 77 22.84 26.91 -10.09
CA GLU A 77 22.80 26.14 -8.83
C GLU A 77 24.22 25.56 -8.60
N PRO A 78 24.81 25.72 -7.40
CA PRO A 78 26.15 25.22 -7.11
C PRO A 78 26.14 23.68 -7.10
N TYR A 79 26.48 23.09 -8.25
CA TYR A 79 26.75 21.68 -8.52
C TYR A 79 25.78 20.69 -7.84
N PRO A 80 24.54 20.53 -8.34
CA PRO A 80 23.66 19.46 -7.88
C PRO A 80 24.30 18.10 -8.20
N LEU A 81 24.16 17.15 -7.27
CA LEU A 81 24.47 15.73 -7.50
C LEU A 81 23.77 15.26 -8.78
N SER A 82 24.48 14.64 -9.71
CA SER A 82 23.88 14.21 -10.97
C SER A 82 22.89 13.07 -10.69
N LEU A 83 21.79 13.00 -11.45
CA LEU A 83 20.86 11.88 -11.36
C LEU A 83 21.55 10.54 -11.65
N SER A 84 22.58 10.55 -12.50
CA SER A 84 23.45 9.40 -12.75
C SER A 84 24.14 8.90 -11.49
N ASP A 85 24.55 9.81 -10.60
CA ASP A 85 25.28 9.47 -9.38
C ASP A 85 24.34 8.79 -8.38
N ILE A 86 23.09 9.28 -8.27
CA ILE A 86 22.06 8.64 -7.46
C ILE A 86 21.77 7.24 -7.99
N LEU A 87 21.47 7.13 -9.29
CA LEU A 87 21.16 5.84 -9.94
C LEU A 87 22.30 4.82 -9.78
N ALA A 88 23.56 5.26 -9.82
CA ALA A 88 24.71 4.39 -9.60
C ALA A 88 24.77 3.78 -8.19
N CYS A 89 24.19 4.47 -7.19
CA CYS A 89 24.14 3.99 -5.81
C CYS A 89 22.91 3.13 -5.48
N LEU A 90 21.96 2.98 -6.42
CA LEU A 90 20.74 2.22 -6.22
C LEU A 90 20.87 0.75 -6.67
N THR A 91 20.23 -0.16 -5.93
CA THR A 91 20.01 -1.54 -6.37
C THR A 91 19.05 -1.59 -7.55
N VAL A 92 19.02 -2.72 -8.28
CA VAL A 92 18.06 -2.92 -9.40
C VAL A 92 16.61 -2.75 -8.93
N SER A 93 16.27 -3.26 -7.74
CA SER A 93 14.94 -3.09 -7.14
C SER A 93 14.58 -1.62 -6.94
N ASP A 94 15.47 -0.87 -6.28
CA ASP A 94 15.23 0.54 -5.98
C ASP A 94 15.24 1.42 -7.23
N LYS A 95 16.03 1.08 -8.26
CA LYS A 95 15.96 1.72 -9.58
C LYS A 95 14.58 1.54 -10.22
N CYS A 96 13.97 0.36 -10.11
CA CYS A 96 12.63 0.13 -10.64
C CYS A 96 11.59 1.01 -9.92
N VAL A 97 11.67 1.11 -8.58
CA VAL A 97 10.81 2.01 -7.79
C VAL A 97 11.04 3.48 -8.19
N PHE A 98 12.30 3.91 -8.25
CA PHE A 98 12.69 5.26 -8.65
C PHE A 98 12.02 5.65 -9.97
N TRP A 99 12.16 4.81 -10.99
CA TRP A 99 11.65 5.09 -12.33
C TRP A 99 10.13 5.13 -12.39
N VAL A 100 9.47 4.17 -11.74
CA VAL A 100 8.01 4.17 -11.62
C VAL A 100 7.52 5.44 -10.94
N CYS A 101 8.16 5.87 -9.85
CA CYS A 101 7.79 7.10 -9.16
C CYS A 101 8.01 8.35 -10.02
N CYS A 102 9.10 8.42 -10.79
CA CYS A 102 9.36 9.54 -11.70
C CYS A 102 8.32 9.62 -12.81
N VAL A 103 7.99 8.50 -13.44
CA VAL A 103 6.92 8.42 -14.46
C VAL A 103 5.59 8.84 -13.85
N TYR A 104 5.26 8.34 -12.66
CA TYR A 104 4.04 8.68 -11.96
C TYR A 104 3.96 10.17 -11.64
N LEU A 105 5.06 10.77 -11.17
CA LEU A 105 5.17 12.20 -10.87
C LEU A 105 4.88 13.07 -12.10
N VAL A 106 5.38 12.69 -13.27
CA VAL A 106 5.11 13.42 -14.51
C VAL A 106 3.64 13.34 -14.90
N ILE A 107 3.03 12.17 -14.74
CA ILE A 107 1.65 11.92 -15.15
C ILE A 107 0.64 12.55 -14.20
N TYR A 108 0.82 12.39 -12.89
CA TYR A 108 -0.16 12.79 -11.88
C TYR A 108 0.24 14.02 -11.08
N ARG A 109 1.43 14.60 -11.34
CA ARG A 109 1.93 15.78 -10.64
C ARG A 109 2.07 15.57 -9.11
N LYS A 110 2.17 14.30 -8.68
CA LYS A 110 2.37 13.84 -7.29
C LYS A 110 3.08 12.49 -7.29
N LEU A 111 3.56 12.02 -6.14
CA LEU A 111 4.04 10.65 -5.98
C LEU A 111 2.89 9.65 -5.78
N PRO A 112 3.10 8.34 -6.05
CA PRO A 112 2.08 7.32 -5.79
C PRO A 112 1.73 7.23 -4.31
N ASP A 113 0.44 7.17 -3.97
CA ASP A 113 0.00 7.16 -2.58
C ASP A 113 0.60 5.98 -1.79
N GLY A 114 0.63 4.77 -2.36
CA GLY A 114 1.27 3.60 -1.71
C GLY A 114 2.77 3.77 -1.41
N VAL A 115 3.47 4.64 -2.14
CA VAL A 115 4.88 4.96 -1.88
C VAL A 115 5.02 5.99 -0.76
N VAL A 116 4.18 7.03 -0.78
CA VAL A 116 4.19 8.11 0.23
C VAL A 116 3.78 7.58 1.60
N HIS A 117 2.78 6.69 1.67
CA HIS A 117 2.37 6.04 2.94
C HIS A 117 3.48 5.18 3.57
N ARG A 118 4.46 4.75 2.76
CA ARG A 118 5.60 3.95 3.20
C ARG A 118 6.86 4.78 3.41
N PHE A 119 6.81 6.11 3.48
CA PHE A 119 8.00 6.91 3.79
C PHE A 119 8.69 6.46 5.08
N GLU A 120 10.01 6.54 5.08
CA GLU A 120 10.89 5.95 6.07
C GLU A 120 10.95 4.42 6.09
N CYS A 121 10.19 3.70 5.25
CA CYS A 121 10.26 2.23 5.10
C CYS A 121 10.80 1.82 3.72
N GLU A 122 11.03 0.52 3.50
CA GLU A 122 11.34 0.00 2.16
C GLU A 122 10.15 0.12 1.22
N LYS A 123 10.44 0.42 -0.06
CA LYS A 123 9.42 0.72 -1.06
C LYS A 123 9.15 -0.49 -1.93
N GLU A 124 7.89 -0.66 -2.30
CA GLU A 124 7.42 -1.77 -3.13
C GLU A 124 6.60 -1.26 -4.31
N LEU A 125 6.63 -2.03 -5.41
CA LEU A 125 5.97 -1.68 -6.67
C LEU A 125 4.56 -2.27 -6.83
N LEU A 126 4.19 -3.25 -6.00
CA LEU A 126 2.98 -4.04 -6.20
C LEU A 126 1.70 -3.20 -5.97
N GLU A 127 1.73 -2.36 -4.95
CA GLU A 127 0.59 -1.56 -4.45
C GLU A 127 0.34 -0.26 -5.24
N ILE A 128 1.09 -0.01 -6.32
CA ILE A 128 0.94 1.23 -7.10
C ILE A 128 -0.26 1.12 -8.04
N GLU A 129 -1.25 1.97 -7.80
CA GLU A 129 -2.44 2.14 -8.62
C GLU A 129 -2.24 3.20 -9.71
N TRP A 130 -2.74 2.93 -10.93
CA TRP A 130 -2.61 3.81 -12.09
C TRP A 130 -4.00 4.22 -12.61
N PRO A 131 -4.65 5.24 -12.00
CA PRO A 131 -5.97 5.70 -12.44
C PRO A 131 -5.92 6.30 -13.85
N VAL A 132 -6.99 6.13 -14.63
CA VAL A 132 -7.04 6.69 -16.00
C VAL A 132 -6.91 8.21 -15.96
N VAL A 133 -6.09 8.77 -16.85
CA VAL A 133 -5.77 10.20 -16.89
C VAL A 133 -5.84 10.77 -18.30
N HIS A 134 -6.35 11.99 -18.42
CA HIS A 134 -6.42 12.74 -19.67
C HIS A 134 -5.38 13.86 -19.64
N LEU A 135 -4.21 13.57 -20.22
CA LEU A 135 -3.15 14.55 -20.41
C LEU A 135 -3.30 15.25 -21.76
N ILE A 136 -2.86 16.51 -21.83
CA ILE A 136 -2.66 17.20 -23.11
C ILE A 136 -1.50 16.55 -23.88
N ASP A 137 -1.50 16.69 -25.21
CA ASP A 137 -0.59 15.95 -26.08
C ASP A 137 0.90 16.15 -25.73
N ASP A 138 1.32 17.37 -25.42
CA ASP A 138 2.71 17.68 -25.04
C ASP A 138 3.14 16.98 -23.75
N GLU A 139 2.27 16.95 -22.74
CA GLU A 139 2.52 16.27 -21.47
C GLU A 139 2.53 14.74 -21.65
N LYS A 140 1.62 14.24 -22.50
CA LYS A 140 1.57 12.82 -22.87
C LYS A 140 2.85 12.39 -23.58
N GLN A 141 3.34 13.18 -24.54
CA GLN A 141 4.62 12.91 -25.21
C GLN A 141 5.80 12.94 -24.23
N ARG A 142 5.80 13.90 -23.30
CA ARG A 142 6.82 14.00 -22.25
C ARG A 142 6.84 12.78 -21.33
N ALA A 143 5.66 12.29 -20.93
CA ALA A 143 5.50 11.08 -20.13
C ALA A 143 5.98 9.83 -20.90
N LEU A 144 5.60 9.69 -22.17
CA LEU A 144 6.03 8.57 -23.02
C LEU A 144 7.55 8.53 -23.24
N ALA A 145 8.18 9.70 -23.41
CA ALA A 145 9.63 9.80 -23.52
C ALA A 145 10.34 9.34 -22.23
N LEU A 146 9.79 9.69 -21.06
CA LEU A 146 10.32 9.26 -19.77
C LEU A 146 10.14 7.75 -19.55
N VAL A 147 8.97 7.20 -19.89
CA VAL A 147 8.70 5.76 -19.85
C VAL A 147 9.73 5.00 -20.70
N LYS A 148 10.00 5.49 -21.91
CA LYS A 148 11.02 4.89 -22.78
C LYS A 148 12.41 4.92 -22.15
N ALA A 149 12.83 6.06 -21.62
CA ALA A 149 14.12 6.19 -20.95
C ALA A 149 14.24 5.27 -19.72
N ALA A 150 13.17 5.14 -18.94
CA ALA A 150 13.09 4.24 -17.79
C ALA A 150 13.27 2.78 -18.21
N VAL A 151 12.58 2.34 -19.28
CA VAL A 151 12.70 0.98 -19.81
C VAL A 151 14.11 0.71 -20.32
N GLU A 152 14.70 1.62 -21.10
CA GLU A 152 16.08 1.49 -21.60
C GLU A 152 17.10 1.41 -20.46
N SER A 153 16.91 2.23 -19.41
CA SER A 153 17.73 2.22 -18.21
C SER A 153 17.63 0.87 -17.49
N VAL A 154 16.42 0.42 -17.15
CA VAL A 154 16.20 -0.84 -16.41
C VAL A 154 16.68 -2.05 -17.21
N ASP A 155 16.38 -2.11 -18.51
CA ASP A 155 16.84 -3.19 -19.40
C ASP A 155 18.38 -3.27 -19.38
N SER A 156 19.09 -2.15 -19.52
CA SER A 156 20.55 -2.13 -19.52
C SER A 156 21.16 -2.77 -18.26
N TYR A 157 20.61 -2.48 -17.08
CA TYR A 157 21.09 -3.02 -15.80
C TYR A 157 20.77 -4.51 -15.62
N ILE A 158 19.59 -4.96 -16.05
CA ILE A 158 19.20 -6.37 -15.97
C ILE A 158 20.13 -7.23 -16.83
N TYR A 159 20.53 -6.73 -18.01
CA TYR A 159 21.47 -7.43 -18.88
C TYR A 159 22.91 -7.46 -18.33
N THR A 160 23.34 -6.44 -17.59
CA THR A 160 24.72 -6.37 -17.03
C THR A 160 24.87 -7.00 -15.64
N GLU A 161 23.89 -6.88 -14.74
CA GLU A 161 24.11 -7.13 -13.31
C GLU A 161 23.65 -8.49 -12.78
N SER A 162 22.66 -9.20 -13.36
CA SER A 162 22.41 -10.63 -13.09
C SER A 162 21.04 -11.16 -13.55
N ARG A 163 21.05 -12.27 -14.32
CA ARG A 163 19.97 -13.29 -14.31
C ARG A 163 20.07 -14.28 -13.14
N LYS A 164 20.75 -13.90 -12.04
CA LYS A 164 21.16 -14.81 -10.95
C LYS A 164 20.47 -14.56 -9.61
N SER A 165 19.84 -13.40 -9.39
CA SER A 165 19.11 -13.10 -8.14
C SER A 165 17.60 -13.09 -8.37
N GLU A 166 16.87 -13.85 -7.55
CA GLU A 166 15.40 -13.94 -7.56
C GLU A 166 14.73 -12.58 -7.28
N ILE A 167 15.32 -11.78 -6.40
CA ILE A 167 14.84 -10.44 -6.02
C ILE A 167 14.87 -9.48 -7.22
N ASN A 168 15.95 -9.51 -8.00
CA ASN A 168 16.09 -8.67 -9.20
C ASN A 168 15.08 -9.08 -10.27
N LEU A 169 14.82 -10.39 -10.41
CA LEU A 169 13.80 -10.90 -11.32
C LEU A 169 12.40 -10.44 -10.91
N ARG A 170 12.03 -10.56 -9.63
CA ARG A 170 10.73 -10.10 -9.13
C ARG A 170 10.54 -8.60 -9.32
N SER A 171 11.58 -7.81 -9.07
CA SER A 171 11.55 -6.36 -9.28
C SER A 171 11.31 -6.00 -10.76
N ALA A 172 12.00 -6.68 -11.68
CA ALA A 172 11.82 -6.49 -13.11
C ALA A 172 10.41 -6.88 -13.59
N GLN A 173 9.85 -7.96 -13.04
CA GLN A 173 8.46 -8.37 -13.30
C GLN A 173 7.47 -7.29 -12.85
N LEU A 174 7.61 -6.77 -11.62
CA LEU A 174 6.73 -5.72 -11.10
C LEU A 174 6.92 -4.39 -11.85
N PHE A 175 8.12 -4.09 -12.33
CA PHE A 175 8.36 -2.97 -13.22
C PHE A 175 7.60 -3.12 -14.55
N ALA A 176 7.65 -4.30 -15.16
CA ALA A 176 6.90 -4.60 -16.38
C ALA A 176 5.38 -4.45 -16.19
N VAL A 177 4.85 -4.91 -15.04
CA VAL A 177 3.44 -4.71 -14.66
C VAL A 177 3.10 -3.22 -14.58
N ASN A 178 3.92 -2.43 -13.90
CA ASN A 178 3.71 -0.98 -13.77
C ASN A 178 3.84 -0.26 -15.12
N HIS A 179 4.77 -0.67 -15.99
CA HIS A 179 4.87 -0.15 -17.35
C HIS A 179 3.56 -0.40 -18.12
N ILE A 180 3.03 -1.62 -18.11
CA ILE A 180 1.73 -1.94 -18.72
C ILE A 180 0.61 -1.06 -18.14
N ARG A 181 0.49 -0.99 -16.80
CA ARG A 181 -0.54 -0.19 -16.13
C ARG A 181 -0.43 1.30 -16.49
N SER A 182 0.78 1.85 -16.58
CA SER A 182 1.00 3.24 -16.99
C SER A 182 0.56 3.51 -18.44
N MET A 183 0.81 2.57 -19.37
CA MET A 183 0.38 2.70 -20.76
C MET A 183 -1.15 2.63 -20.89
N VAL A 184 -1.81 1.82 -20.06
CA VAL A 184 -3.28 1.78 -19.96
C VAL A 184 -3.80 3.12 -19.46
N ALA A 185 -3.22 3.68 -18.38
CA ALA A 185 -3.64 4.96 -17.83
C ALA A 185 -3.52 6.11 -18.83
N LEU A 186 -2.48 6.10 -19.69
CA LEU A 186 -2.26 7.08 -20.76
C LEU A 186 -3.16 6.87 -22.00
N GLY A 187 -4.03 5.87 -22.00
CA GLY A 187 -4.92 5.55 -23.13
C GLY A 187 -4.18 5.07 -24.39
N SER A 188 -2.96 4.54 -24.26
CA SER A 188 -2.14 4.07 -25.38
C SER A 188 -2.40 2.59 -25.69
N LEU A 189 -3.67 2.24 -25.92
CA LEU A 189 -4.12 0.85 -26.07
C LEU A 189 -3.52 0.12 -27.29
N GLU A 190 -3.18 0.84 -28.36
CA GLU A 190 -2.60 0.26 -29.59
C GLU A 190 -1.25 -0.44 -29.35
N CYS A 191 -0.45 0.04 -28.40
CA CYS A 191 0.84 -0.57 -28.03
C CYS A 191 0.73 -1.62 -26.92
N LEU A 192 -0.42 -1.69 -26.22
CA LEU A 192 -0.60 -2.50 -25.02
C LEU A 192 -0.45 -3.99 -25.30
N ARG A 193 -1.07 -4.51 -26.36
CA ARG A 193 -1.03 -5.95 -26.68
C ARG A 193 0.39 -6.40 -27.05
N ASN A 194 1.07 -5.64 -27.88
CA ASN A 194 2.46 -5.93 -28.26
C ASN A 194 3.40 -5.91 -27.05
N LEU A 195 3.20 -4.95 -26.14
CA LEU A 195 3.97 -4.85 -24.90
C LEU A 195 3.69 -6.01 -23.95
N LEU A 196 2.41 -6.38 -23.80
CA LEU A 196 1.99 -7.50 -22.95
C LEU A 196 2.51 -8.82 -23.49
N ASP A 197 2.40 -9.06 -24.80
CA ASP A 197 2.95 -10.26 -25.45
C ASP A 197 4.47 -10.34 -25.28
N LYS A 198 5.18 -9.21 -25.35
CA LYS A 198 6.61 -9.14 -25.05
C LYS A 198 6.89 -9.57 -23.61
N TYR A 199 6.20 -8.99 -22.63
CA TYR A 199 6.47 -9.25 -21.22
C TYR A 199 6.02 -10.63 -20.73
N VAL A 200 4.89 -11.16 -21.20
CA VAL A 200 4.45 -12.53 -20.87
C VAL A 200 5.44 -13.56 -21.41
N LYS A 201 6.06 -13.32 -22.58
CA LYS A 201 7.14 -14.18 -23.10
C LYS A 201 8.44 -14.07 -22.30
N LEU A 202 8.77 -12.88 -21.81
CA LEU A 202 9.96 -12.64 -20.99
C LEU A 202 9.81 -13.21 -19.56
N TYR A 203 8.60 -13.13 -19.00
CA TYR A 203 8.28 -13.49 -17.62
C TYR A 203 7.03 -14.38 -17.55
N PRO A 204 7.09 -15.61 -18.08
CA PRO A 204 5.93 -16.49 -18.17
C PRO A 204 5.37 -16.96 -16.81
N SER A 205 6.18 -16.84 -15.74
CA SER A 205 5.80 -17.18 -14.36
C SER A 205 5.33 -15.99 -13.52
N CYS A 206 5.18 -14.79 -14.10
CA CYS A 206 4.66 -13.63 -13.38
C CYS A 206 3.12 -13.67 -13.37
N LEU A 207 2.55 -13.93 -12.19
CA LEU A 207 1.09 -14.03 -12.00
C LEU A 207 0.37 -12.77 -12.46
N GLU A 208 0.86 -11.59 -12.10
CA GLU A 208 0.23 -10.32 -12.42
C GLU A 208 0.15 -10.06 -13.93
N LEU A 209 1.23 -10.38 -14.67
CA LEU A 209 1.25 -10.24 -16.14
C LEU A 209 0.29 -11.23 -16.81
N VAL A 210 0.27 -12.47 -16.34
CA VAL A 210 -0.64 -13.51 -16.86
C VAL A 210 -2.10 -13.17 -16.57
N GLN A 211 -2.41 -12.66 -15.37
CA GLN A 211 -3.75 -12.18 -15.01
C GLN A 211 -4.20 -11.01 -15.89
N ILE A 212 -3.32 -10.03 -16.14
CA ILE A 212 -3.63 -8.91 -17.06
C ILE A 212 -3.90 -9.46 -18.47
N SER A 213 -3.07 -10.38 -18.96
CA SER A 213 -3.25 -11.01 -20.27
C SER A 213 -4.52 -11.85 -20.38
N ALA A 214 -4.94 -12.51 -19.32
CA ALA A 214 -6.14 -13.35 -19.32
C ALA A 214 -7.43 -12.52 -19.38
N ARG A 215 -7.41 -11.28 -18.87
CA ARG A 215 -8.58 -10.40 -18.76
C ARG A 215 -8.80 -9.47 -19.96
N ILE A 216 -7.80 -9.27 -20.82
CA ILE A 216 -7.92 -8.39 -21.98
C ILE A 216 -8.66 -9.13 -23.12
N PRO A 217 -9.80 -8.61 -23.62
CA PRO A 217 -10.53 -9.24 -24.71
C PRO A 217 -9.70 -9.33 -25.99
N ASN A 218 -9.77 -10.47 -26.68
CA ASN A 218 -9.32 -10.56 -28.07
C ASN A 218 -10.35 -9.85 -28.96
N HIS A 219 -9.93 -8.81 -29.68
CA HIS A 219 -10.80 -8.04 -30.59
C HIS A 219 -11.43 -8.90 -31.70
N ASP A 220 -10.83 -10.07 -31.96
CA ASP A 220 -11.25 -10.97 -33.03
C ASP A 220 -12.25 -12.05 -32.59
N LEU A 221 -12.59 -12.12 -31.29
CA LEU A 221 -13.43 -13.17 -30.72
C LEU A 221 -14.52 -12.52 -29.86
N GLY A 222 -15.64 -12.17 -30.48
CA GLY A 222 -16.84 -11.74 -29.77
C GLY A 222 -17.22 -12.73 -28.66
N ASP A 223 -17.64 -12.20 -27.52
CA ASP A 223 -18.26 -12.89 -26.35
C ASP A 223 -17.54 -14.13 -25.76
N VAL A 224 -16.32 -14.47 -26.19
CA VAL A 224 -15.52 -15.55 -25.58
C VAL A 224 -14.57 -14.97 -24.53
N SER A 225 -15.13 -14.32 -23.50
CA SER A 225 -14.41 -13.54 -22.48
C SER A 225 -13.44 -14.35 -21.60
N PHE A 226 -13.46 -15.69 -21.67
CA PHE A 226 -12.73 -16.57 -20.74
C PHE A 226 -11.57 -17.37 -21.37
N VAL A 227 -11.38 -17.31 -22.70
CA VAL A 227 -10.29 -18.04 -23.41
C VAL A 227 -8.91 -17.68 -22.88
N GLY A 228 -8.73 -16.43 -22.42
CA GLY A 228 -7.48 -15.97 -21.83
C GLY A 228 -7.05 -16.79 -20.61
N PHE A 229 -8.01 -17.15 -19.74
CA PHE A 229 -7.73 -17.96 -18.56
C PHE A 229 -7.44 -19.43 -18.90
N GLU A 230 -8.16 -20.01 -19.86
CA GLU A 230 -7.87 -21.38 -20.33
C GLU A 230 -6.45 -21.46 -20.90
N LYS A 231 -6.06 -20.46 -21.70
CA LYS A 231 -4.71 -20.35 -22.26
C LYS A 231 -3.66 -20.14 -21.17
N ALA A 232 -3.98 -19.38 -20.11
CA ALA A 232 -3.08 -19.17 -18.97
C ALA A 232 -2.83 -20.48 -18.22
N ILE A 233 -3.88 -21.24 -17.92
CA ILE A 233 -3.78 -22.54 -17.24
C ILE A 233 -3.00 -23.55 -18.08
N SER A 234 -3.28 -23.62 -19.39
CA SER A 234 -2.63 -24.60 -20.28
C SER A 234 -1.14 -24.32 -20.51
N ASN A 235 -0.73 -23.04 -20.47
CA ASN A 235 0.63 -22.61 -20.76
C ASN A 235 1.45 -22.28 -19.51
N TRP A 236 0.86 -22.40 -18.32
CA TRP A 236 1.59 -22.15 -17.08
C TRP A 236 2.78 -23.12 -16.97
N PRO A 237 4.00 -22.64 -16.66
CA PRO A 237 5.16 -23.50 -16.57
C PRO A 237 4.95 -24.63 -15.55
N LYS A 238 5.30 -25.87 -15.94
CA LYS A 238 5.24 -27.02 -15.02
C LYS A 238 6.16 -26.77 -13.83
N GLU A 239 5.73 -27.22 -12.65
CA GLU A 239 6.49 -27.14 -11.38
C GLU A 239 6.74 -25.71 -10.85
N VAL A 240 6.23 -24.67 -11.53
CA VAL A 240 6.24 -23.30 -11.03
C VAL A 240 4.96 -23.03 -10.23
N PRO A 241 5.08 -22.53 -9.00
CA PRO A 241 3.91 -22.32 -8.17
C PRO A 241 3.07 -21.12 -8.62
N GLY A 242 1.77 -21.13 -8.31
CA GLY A 242 0.83 -20.06 -8.63
C GLY A 242 -0.32 -20.48 -9.54
N ILE A 243 -0.33 -21.72 -10.03
CA ILE A 243 -1.43 -22.22 -10.87
C ILE A 243 -2.76 -22.22 -10.12
N GLN A 244 -2.75 -22.45 -8.80
CA GLN A 244 -3.97 -22.42 -7.99
C GLN A 244 -4.52 -21.00 -7.85
N CYS A 245 -3.65 -19.99 -7.84
CA CYS A 245 -4.04 -18.58 -7.91
C CYS A 245 -4.74 -18.26 -9.25
N ILE A 246 -4.25 -18.81 -10.37
CA ILE A 246 -4.90 -18.59 -11.67
C ILE A 246 -6.32 -19.18 -11.68
N TRP A 247 -6.50 -20.38 -11.15
CA TRP A 247 -7.83 -20.98 -10.98
C TRP A 247 -8.74 -20.10 -10.12
N ASN A 248 -8.24 -19.64 -8.97
CA ASN A 248 -8.98 -18.76 -8.08
C ASN A 248 -9.44 -17.47 -8.80
N GLN A 249 -8.53 -16.81 -9.51
CA GLN A 249 -8.79 -15.57 -10.24
C GLN A 249 -9.71 -15.76 -11.46
N TYR A 250 -9.69 -16.94 -12.07
CA TYR A 250 -10.63 -17.30 -13.14
C TYR A 250 -12.05 -17.38 -12.60
N VAL A 251 -12.23 -18.06 -11.46
CA VAL A 251 -13.55 -18.21 -10.83
C VAL A 251 -14.05 -16.86 -10.31
N GLU A 252 -13.19 -16.07 -9.68
CA GLU A 252 -13.51 -14.70 -9.26
C GLU A 252 -13.96 -13.84 -10.45
N HIS A 253 -13.28 -13.96 -11.60
CA HIS A 253 -13.67 -13.24 -12.81
C HIS A 253 -15.03 -13.71 -13.36
N ALA A 254 -15.34 -15.00 -13.30
CA ALA A 254 -16.66 -15.52 -13.67
C ALA A 254 -17.77 -14.97 -12.75
N LEU A 255 -17.53 -14.98 -11.43
CA LEU A 255 -18.46 -14.47 -10.42
C LEU A 255 -18.72 -12.96 -10.59
N ARG A 256 -17.67 -12.15 -10.78
CA ARG A 256 -17.79 -10.70 -11.01
C ARG A 256 -18.60 -10.36 -12.27
N ASN A 257 -18.60 -11.24 -13.26
CA ASN A 257 -19.40 -11.10 -14.49
C ASN A 257 -20.81 -11.74 -14.36
N GLY A 258 -21.25 -12.11 -13.16
CA GLY A 258 -22.58 -12.67 -12.89
C GLY A 258 -22.78 -14.10 -13.40
N ARG A 259 -21.71 -14.83 -13.72
CA ARG A 259 -21.77 -16.18 -14.30
C ARG A 259 -21.64 -17.25 -13.20
N PHE A 260 -22.61 -17.30 -12.29
CA PHE A 260 -22.61 -18.21 -11.14
C PHE A 260 -22.55 -19.69 -11.53
N ASP A 261 -23.45 -20.16 -12.40
CA ASP A 261 -23.48 -21.57 -12.85
C ASP A 261 -22.15 -22.01 -13.47
N PHE A 262 -21.52 -21.10 -14.22
CA PHE A 262 -20.22 -21.35 -14.83
C PHE A 262 -19.09 -21.40 -13.79
N ALA A 263 -19.13 -20.53 -12.78
CA ALA A 263 -18.18 -20.56 -11.66
C ALA A 263 -18.28 -21.88 -10.88
N GLU A 264 -19.50 -22.39 -10.64
CA GLU A 264 -19.72 -23.68 -10.02
C GLU A 264 -19.16 -24.84 -10.86
N GLU A 265 -19.46 -24.88 -12.16
CA GLU A 265 -18.90 -25.87 -13.10
C GLU A 265 -17.36 -25.82 -13.11
N LEU A 266 -16.80 -24.62 -13.13
CA LEU A 266 -15.36 -24.38 -13.14
C LEU A 266 -14.69 -24.94 -11.87
N MET A 267 -15.30 -24.72 -10.71
CA MET A 267 -14.83 -25.25 -9.43
C MET A 267 -14.95 -26.77 -9.34
N ALA A 268 -16.02 -27.35 -9.87
CA ALA A 268 -16.18 -28.81 -9.95
C ALA A 268 -15.12 -29.43 -10.88
N ARG A 269 -14.83 -28.79 -12.02
CA ARG A 269 -13.76 -29.20 -12.95
C ARG A 269 -12.41 -29.17 -12.25
N TRP A 270 -12.06 -28.05 -11.62
CA TRP A 270 -10.84 -27.91 -10.84
C TRP A 270 -10.69 -29.00 -9.78
N PHE A 271 -11.74 -29.25 -8.99
CA PHE A 271 -11.70 -30.23 -7.91
C PHE A 271 -11.41 -31.64 -8.46
N CYS A 272 -12.12 -32.05 -9.51
CA CYS A 272 -11.94 -33.36 -10.12
C CYS A 272 -10.58 -33.53 -10.81
N SER A 273 -10.07 -32.51 -11.50
CA SER A 273 -8.85 -32.64 -12.31
C SER A 273 -7.56 -32.31 -11.57
N VAL A 274 -7.62 -31.50 -10.51
CA VAL A 274 -6.43 -30.94 -9.85
C VAL A 274 -6.34 -31.32 -8.38
N TRP A 275 -7.47 -31.40 -7.67
CA TRP A 275 -7.46 -31.49 -6.20
C TRP A 275 -7.69 -32.90 -5.66
N LYS A 276 -8.66 -33.63 -6.23
CA LYS A 276 -9.15 -34.92 -5.71
C LYS A 276 -8.03 -35.96 -5.52
N ASP A 277 -7.16 -36.12 -6.52
CA ASP A 277 -6.09 -37.12 -6.49
C ASP A 277 -4.92 -36.69 -5.57
N ASN A 278 -4.63 -35.39 -5.52
CA ASN A 278 -3.61 -34.83 -4.63
C ASN A 278 -4.01 -34.90 -3.15
N CYS A 279 -5.31 -34.78 -2.84
CA CYS A 279 -5.83 -34.88 -1.48
C CYS A 279 -5.74 -36.32 -0.93
N LEU A 280 -5.99 -37.32 -1.79
CA LEU A 280 -5.87 -38.74 -1.47
C LEU A 280 -4.42 -39.21 -1.31
N GLN A 281 -3.47 -38.63 -2.05
CA GLN A 281 -2.06 -39.02 -2.00
C GLN A 281 -1.27 -38.38 -0.84
N ASN A 282 -1.66 -37.18 -0.39
CA ASN A 282 -0.90 -36.44 0.63
C ASN A 282 -1.49 -36.53 2.04
N GLY A 283 -2.52 -37.36 2.29
CA GLY A 283 -3.12 -37.50 3.62
C GLY A 283 -3.71 -36.20 4.18
N LEU A 284 -3.98 -35.19 3.34
CA LEU A 284 -4.48 -33.87 3.75
C LEU A 284 -5.87 -33.91 4.43
N LEU A 285 -6.55 -35.06 4.36
CA LEU A 285 -7.85 -35.36 4.97
C LEU A 285 -7.75 -36.14 6.29
N GLU A 286 -6.62 -36.77 6.64
CA GLU A 286 -6.51 -37.68 7.80
C GLU A 286 -6.20 -36.99 9.14
N ALA A 287 -6.37 -35.67 9.25
CA ALA A 287 -6.38 -34.97 10.55
C ALA A 287 -7.81 -34.81 11.11
N VAL A 288 -8.74 -35.66 10.67
CA VAL A 288 -10.13 -35.71 11.12
C VAL A 288 -10.45 -37.12 11.62
N ASP A 289 -9.78 -37.56 12.67
CA ASP A 289 -10.43 -38.30 13.76
C ASP A 289 -9.48 -38.61 14.93
N GLY A 290 -9.92 -38.24 16.13
CA GLY A 290 -9.51 -38.91 17.37
C GLY A 290 -8.32 -38.32 18.14
N GLY A 291 -8.62 -37.63 19.25
CA GLY A 291 -7.78 -37.73 20.44
C GLY A 291 -7.50 -36.42 21.16
N THR A 292 -8.24 -36.18 22.23
CA THR A 292 -7.85 -35.37 23.38
C THR A 292 -6.36 -35.61 23.70
N GLY A 293 -5.51 -34.62 23.47
CA GLY A 293 -4.08 -34.75 23.73
C GLY A 293 -3.37 -33.42 23.68
N ASN A 294 -3.14 -32.83 24.86
CA ASN A 294 -2.16 -31.77 25.04
C ASN A 294 -0.82 -32.16 24.41
N SER A 295 -0.38 -31.41 23.41
CA SER A 295 1.03 -31.36 23.02
C SER A 295 1.46 -29.90 22.90
N SER A 296 1.74 -29.33 24.07
CA SER A 296 2.75 -28.29 24.21
C SER A 296 4.05 -28.77 23.56
N GLY A 297 4.40 -28.21 22.41
CA GLY A 297 5.63 -28.52 21.71
C GLY A 297 5.95 -27.41 20.74
N SER A 298 6.69 -26.41 21.24
CA SER A 298 7.31 -25.38 20.42
C SER A 298 8.26 -26.02 19.40
N GLN A 299 7.78 -26.24 18.17
CA GLN A 299 8.65 -26.38 17.02
C GLN A 299 8.68 -25.05 16.32
N GLY A 300 9.79 -24.33 16.50
CA GLY A 300 10.05 -23.07 15.84
C GLY A 300 9.85 -23.20 14.34
N LEU A 301 8.84 -22.49 13.83
CA LEU A 301 8.61 -22.26 12.42
C LEU A 301 9.80 -21.47 11.87
N VAL A 302 10.78 -22.20 11.36
CA VAL A 302 11.79 -21.63 10.48
C VAL A 302 11.06 -21.17 9.22
N LEU A 303 10.88 -19.86 9.11
CA LEU A 303 10.44 -19.10 7.93
C LEU A 303 11.38 -19.41 6.75
N ASN A 304 11.10 -20.49 6.04
CA ASN A 304 11.53 -20.69 4.66
C ASN A 304 10.25 -20.92 3.87
N SER A 305 9.79 -19.88 3.17
CA SER A 305 8.70 -19.95 2.21
C SER A 305 9.02 -21.01 1.17
N ASN A 306 8.43 -22.19 1.32
CA ASN A 306 8.52 -23.23 0.31
C ASN A 306 7.71 -22.73 -0.90
N PRO A 307 8.24 -22.68 -2.13
CA PRO A 307 7.50 -22.21 -3.30
C PRO A 307 6.13 -22.87 -3.48
N LYS A 308 5.93 -24.10 -2.97
CA LYS A 308 4.61 -24.78 -2.98
C LYS A 308 3.55 -24.14 -2.08
N GLN A 309 3.91 -23.24 -1.18
CA GLN A 309 3.01 -22.71 -0.15
C GLN A 309 1.90 -21.82 -0.73
N ILE A 310 2.19 -21.02 -1.76
CA ILE A 310 1.16 -20.23 -2.47
C ILE A 310 0.10 -21.13 -3.10
N ASP A 311 0.49 -22.26 -3.69
CA ASP A 311 -0.47 -23.22 -4.27
C ASP A 311 -1.23 -23.99 -3.19
N ILE A 312 -0.63 -24.31 -2.05
CA ILE A 312 -1.35 -24.90 -0.91
C ILE A 312 -2.42 -23.93 -0.41
N MET A 313 -2.04 -22.68 -0.16
CA MET A 313 -2.92 -21.61 0.32
C MET A 313 -4.08 -21.35 -0.65
N PHE A 314 -3.81 -21.07 -1.93
CA PHE A 314 -4.86 -20.88 -2.93
C PHE A 314 -5.66 -22.15 -3.22
N GLY A 315 -5.04 -23.33 -3.07
CA GLY A 315 -5.71 -24.61 -3.18
C GLY A 315 -6.80 -24.79 -2.11
N TYR A 316 -6.51 -24.39 -0.87
CA TYR A 316 -7.51 -24.35 0.19
C TYR A 316 -8.58 -23.28 -0.01
N LEU A 317 -8.24 -22.09 -0.52
CA LEU A 317 -9.25 -21.08 -0.90
C LEU A 317 -10.20 -21.60 -1.99
N ASN A 318 -9.64 -22.26 -3.01
CA ASN A 318 -10.42 -22.93 -4.05
C ASN A 318 -11.29 -24.05 -3.45
N LEU A 319 -10.77 -24.84 -2.52
CA LEU A 319 -11.57 -25.87 -1.84
C LEU A 319 -12.73 -25.25 -1.06
N ALA A 320 -12.49 -24.17 -0.31
CA ALA A 320 -13.51 -23.46 0.43
C ALA A 320 -14.65 -22.99 -0.49
N LEU A 321 -14.29 -22.39 -1.64
CA LEU A 321 -15.26 -21.95 -2.64
C LEU A 321 -16.04 -23.12 -3.27
N HIS A 322 -15.36 -24.22 -3.59
CA HIS A 322 -16.02 -25.44 -4.10
C HIS A 322 -17.03 -26.00 -3.09
N LYS A 323 -16.66 -26.03 -1.81
CA LYS A 323 -17.50 -26.51 -0.71
C LYS A 323 -18.69 -25.59 -0.44
N LEU A 324 -18.51 -24.27 -0.58
CA LEU A 324 -19.61 -23.30 -0.57
C LEU A 324 -20.63 -23.57 -1.67
N PHE A 325 -20.20 -23.85 -2.91
CA PHE A 325 -21.12 -24.23 -3.99
C PHE A 325 -21.90 -25.52 -3.69
N GLN A 326 -21.29 -26.47 -2.97
CA GLN A 326 -21.96 -27.69 -2.49
C GLN A 326 -22.86 -27.46 -1.26
N ASN A 327 -22.96 -26.22 -0.77
CA ASN A 327 -23.64 -25.88 0.47
C ASN A 327 -23.08 -26.60 1.71
N ASP A 328 -21.80 -27.02 1.66
CA ASP A 328 -21.07 -27.69 2.74
C ASP A 328 -20.25 -26.64 3.51
N ARG A 329 -20.95 -25.89 4.37
CA ARG A 329 -20.35 -24.75 5.10
C ARG A 329 -19.26 -25.16 6.09
N ASN A 330 -19.40 -26.32 6.74
CA ASN A 330 -18.44 -26.80 7.72
C ASN A 330 -17.09 -27.11 7.07
N GLU A 331 -17.09 -27.84 5.95
CA GLU A 331 -15.85 -28.09 5.19
C GLU A 331 -15.29 -26.83 4.55
N ALA A 332 -16.15 -25.90 4.11
CA ALA A 332 -15.70 -24.60 3.62
C ALA A 332 -14.97 -23.79 4.71
N CYS A 333 -15.51 -23.79 5.93
CA CYS A 333 -14.90 -23.15 7.11
C CYS A 333 -13.53 -23.77 7.44
N LEU A 334 -13.46 -25.11 7.50
CA LEU A 334 -12.19 -25.81 7.75
C LEU A 334 -11.15 -25.55 6.64
N ALA A 335 -11.58 -25.43 5.39
CA ALA A 335 -10.70 -25.13 4.28
C ALA A 335 -10.15 -23.70 4.37
N ILE A 336 -10.98 -22.71 4.68
CA ILE A 336 -10.53 -21.32 4.79
C ILE A 336 -9.60 -21.10 5.99
N ASP A 337 -9.84 -21.77 7.12
CA ASP A 337 -8.93 -21.79 8.28
C ASP A 337 -7.55 -22.36 7.91
N ARG A 338 -7.53 -23.42 7.09
CA ARG A 338 -6.28 -24.01 6.59
C ARG A 338 -5.58 -23.10 5.58
N ALA A 339 -6.33 -22.34 4.78
CA ALA A 339 -5.76 -21.32 3.91
C ALA A 339 -5.07 -20.21 4.73
N MET A 340 -5.73 -19.71 5.78
CA MET A 340 -5.17 -18.72 6.71
C MET A 340 -3.88 -19.22 7.37
N LYS A 341 -3.86 -20.44 7.91
CA LYS A 341 -2.66 -21.05 8.51
C LYS A 341 -1.52 -21.27 7.51
N SER A 342 -1.84 -21.40 6.22
CA SER A 342 -0.87 -21.61 5.16
C SER A 342 -0.44 -20.30 4.49
N ALA A 343 -1.00 -19.16 4.89
CA ALA A 343 -0.80 -17.90 4.21
C ALA A 343 0.67 -17.43 4.25
N ILE A 344 1.12 -16.88 3.12
CA ILE A 344 2.43 -16.23 3.00
C ILE A 344 2.27 -14.71 3.14
N PRO A 345 3.32 -13.99 3.60
CA PRO A 345 3.21 -12.56 3.90
C PRO A 345 2.56 -11.73 2.78
N GLU A 346 2.92 -12.01 1.52
CA GLU A 346 2.46 -11.27 0.35
C GLU A 346 0.95 -11.41 0.07
N TYR A 347 0.35 -12.52 0.50
CA TYR A 347 -1.06 -12.85 0.23
C TYR A 347 -1.91 -12.99 1.51
N PHE A 348 -1.32 -12.80 2.69
CA PHE A 348 -2.03 -12.89 3.97
C PHE A 348 -3.26 -11.96 4.00
N LYS A 349 -3.08 -10.71 3.57
CA LYS A 349 -4.17 -9.73 3.46
C LYS A 349 -5.29 -10.20 2.52
N HIS A 350 -4.96 -10.95 1.47
CA HIS A 350 -5.97 -11.53 0.58
C HIS A 350 -6.74 -12.66 1.26
N CYS A 351 -6.06 -13.63 1.88
CA CYS A 351 -6.70 -14.71 2.63
C CYS A 351 -7.62 -14.18 3.74
N LEU A 352 -7.17 -13.16 4.46
CA LEU A 352 -7.92 -12.48 5.49
C LEU A 352 -9.23 -11.87 4.94
N ARG A 353 -9.17 -11.23 3.77
CA ARG A 353 -10.37 -10.68 3.12
C ARG A 353 -11.36 -11.77 2.71
N GLU A 354 -10.88 -12.87 2.14
CA GLU A 354 -11.75 -14.00 1.80
C GLU A 354 -12.39 -14.61 3.06
N HIS A 355 -11.61 -14.77 4.13
CA HIS A 355 -12.09 -15.24 5.43
C HIS A 355 -13.15 -14.31 6.03
N ALA A 356 -12.91 -13.00 5.97
CA ALA A 356 -13.87 -11.98 6.39
C ALA A 356 -15.20 -12.06 5.61
N ILE A 357 -15.14 -12.27 4.28
CA ILE A 357 -16.34 -12.46 3.45
C ILE A 357 -17.10 -13.72 3.85
N PHE A 358 -16.39 -14.83 4.05
CA PHE A 358 -16.99 -16.08 4.47
C PHE A 358 -17.80 -15.92 5.76
N LEU A 359 -17.25 -15.22 6.75
CA LEU A 359 -17.92 -14.96 8.02
C LEU A 359 -19.13 -14.03 7.89
N LEU A 360 -19.17 -13.09 6.94
CA LEU A 360 -20.38 -12.31 6.66
C LEU A 360 -21.53 -13.19 6.14
N THR A 361 -21.20 -14.22 5.36
CA THR A 361 -22.18 -15.15 4.80
C THR A 361 -22.65 -16.19 5.82
N ASP A 362 -21.88 -16.38 6.89
CA ASP A 362 -22.26 -17.17 8.04
C ASP A 362 -23.13 -16.33 8.99
N GLU A 363 -24.09 -16.96 9.66
CA GLU A 363 -25.06 -16.28 10.54
C GLU A 363 -24.43 -15.66 11.80
N LEU A 364 -23.09 -15.62 11.90
CA LEU A 364 -22.33 -15.12 13.04
C LEU A 364 -22.64 -13.63 13.33
N LEU A 365 -22.78 -12.78 12.31
CA LEU A 365 -23.17 -11.37 12.51
C LEU A 365 -24.67 -11.18 12.80
N SER A 366 -25.46 -12.25 12.86
CA SER A 366 -26.90 -12.21 13.15
C SER A 366 -27.27 -12.55 14.59
N ARG A 367 -26.29 -12.90 15.45
CA ARG A 367 -26.53 -13.23 16.87
C ARG A 367 -26.68 -11.96 17.70
N GLU A 368 -27.71 -11.94 18.55
CA GLU A 368 -28.18 -10.78 19.33
C GLU A 368 -27.27 -10.35 20.50
N ASP A 369 -26.15 -11.03 20.76
CA ASP A 369 -25.23 -10.68 21.85
C ASP A 369 -24.10 -9.76 21.36
N SER A 370 -24.01 -8.56 21.96
CA SER A 370 -23.00 -7.48 21.77
C SER A 370 -22.01 -7.67 20.59
N PRO A 371 -22.42 -7.37 19.33
CA PRO A 371 -21.62 -7.65 18.14
C PRO A 371 -20.24 -6.98 18.14
N VAL A 372 -20.08 -5.88 18.88
CA VAL A 372 -18.81 -5.14 18.98
C VAL A 372 -17.69 -5.94 19.65
N THR A 373 -18.00 -6.69 20.70
CA THR A 373 -16.99 -7.48 21.43
C THR A 373 -16.50 -8.65 20.61
N GLU A 374 -17.40 -9.32 19.88
CA GLU A 374 -17.05 -10.42 18.99
C GLU A 374 -16.20 -9.95 17.80
N ILE A 375 -16.59 -8.82 17.19
CA ILE A 375 -15.81 -8.17 16.13
C ILE A 375 -14.41 -7.82 16.66
N ARG A 376 -14.31 -7.20 17.84
CA ARG A 376 -13.03 -6.84 18.44
C ARG A 376 -12.15 -8.07 18.66
N ASN A 377 -12.66 -9.12 19.31
CA ASN A 377 -11.89 -10.33 19.60
C ASN A 377 -11.37 -10.99 18.30
N MET A 378 -12.18 -10.95 17.23
CA MET A 378 -11.78 -11.47 15.93
C MET A 378 -10.67 -10.63 15.28
N LEU A 379 -10.79 -9.31 15.32
CA LEU A 379 -9.77 -8.40 14.80
C LEU A 379 -8.45 -8.53 15.59
N GLU A 380 -8.52 -8.69 16.91
CA GLU A 380 -7.36 -9.00 17.75
C GLU A 380 -6.71 -10.33 17.33
N GLY A 381 -7.49 -11.38 17.09
CA GLY A 381 -6.98 -12.67 16.59
C GLY A 381 -6.25 -12.54 15.25
N TYR A 382 -6.75 -11.71 14.33
CA TYR A 382 -6.05 -11.44 13.07
C TYR A 382 -4.75 -10.66 13.24
N LEU A 383 -4.69 -9.75 14.22
CA LEU A 383 -3.46 -9.03 14.55
C LEU A 383 -2.43 -9.98 15.16
N ASP A 384 -2.86 -10.89 16.04
CA ASP A 384 -2.01 -11.94 16.61
C ASP A 384 -1.41 -12.85 15.53
N ASP A 385 -2.21 -13.26 14.55
CA ASP A 385 -1.73 -14.03 13.40
C ASP A 385 -0.78 -13.20 12.52
N ALA A 386 -1.07 -11.90 12.33
CA ALA A 386 -0.22 -11.00 11.55
C ALA A 386 1.14 -10.76 12.21
N HIS A 387 1.23 -10.83 13.54
CA HIS A 387 2.49 -10.73 14.28
C HIS A 387 3.47 -11.87 13.98
N ALA A 388 3.03 -12.95 13.32
CA ALA A 388 3.93 -13.97 12.78
C ALA A 388 4.75 -13.47 11.58
N PHE A 389 4.34 -12.38 10.92
CA PHE A 389 5.05 -11.80 9.79
C PHE A 389 5.99 -10.66 10.21
N PRO A 390 7.06 -10.41 9.43
CA PRO A 390 7.94 -9.28 9.68
C PRO A 390 7.15 -7.96 9.66
N ILE A 391 7.20 -7.21 10.76
CA ILE A 391 6.65 -5.86 10.83
C ILE A 391 7.51 -4.95 9.94
N PHE A 392 6.87 -4.09 9.15
CA PHE A 392 7.58 -3.04 8.41
C PHE A 392 8.28 -2.10 9.39
N GLU A 393 9.59 -2.31 9.59
CA GLU A 393 10.40 -1.47 10.44
C GLU A 393 10.94 -0.27 9.64
N PRO A 394 10.84 0.96 10.19
CA PRO A 394 11.48 2.13 9.58
C PRO A 394 12.97 1.89 9.32
N LEU A 395 13.46 2.31 8.15
CA LEU A 395 14.86 2.30 7.72
C LEU A 395 15.78 2.90 8.78
N SER A 396 15.32 3.97 9.44
CA SER A 396 16.05 4.64 10.52
C SER A 396 16.25 3.80 11.78
N ARG A 397 15.55 2.66 11.92
CA ARG A 397 15.61 1.76 13.07
C ARG A 397 16.30 0.44 12.77
N LYS A 398 16.55 0.09 11.50
CA LYS A 398 17.24 -1.15 11.11
C LYS A 398 18.63 -1.31 11.79
N PHE A 399 19.31 -0.20 12.07
CA PHE A 399 20.59 -0.21 12.80
C PHE A 399 20.47 -0.81 14.22
N ILE A 400 19.28 -0.80 14.84
CA ILE A 400 19.05 -1.40 16.16
C ILE A 400 19.38 -2.89 16.13
N GLY A 401 19.06 -3.57 15.01
CA GLY A 401 19.42 -4.98 14.79
C GLY A 401 20.93 -5.23 14.81
N GLU A 402 21.73 -4.25 14.40
CA GLU A 402 23.19 -4.34 14.31
C GLU A 402 23.91 -4.09 15.65
N ILE A 403 23.19 -3.62 16.67
CA ILE A 403 23.76 -3.32 17.99
C ILE A 403 24.12 -4.61 18.73
N LYS A 404 25.41 -4.94 18.74
CA LYS A 404 25.95 -6.13 19.41
C LYS A 404 25.64 -6.21 20.91
N LYS A 405 25.50 -5.07 21.59
CA LYS A 405 25.21 -5.02 23.03
C LYS A 405 23.70 -5.15 23.28
N GLN A 406 23.24 -6.33 23.65
CA GLN A 406 21.82 -6.62 23.90
C GLN A 406 21.11 -5.63 24.84
N ARG A 407 21.77 -5.17 25.91
CA ARG A 407 21.18 -4.17 26.83
C ARG A 407 20.95 -2.82 26.15
N VAL A 408 21.87 -2.39 25.29
CA VAL A 408 21.75 -1.14 24.51
C VAL A 408 20.70 -1.31 23.43
N GLN A 409 20.68 -2.45 22.75
CA GLN A 409 19.68 -2.80 21.76
C GLN A 409 18.27 -2.76 22.37
N ARG A 410 18.04 -3.43 23.50
CA ARG A 410 16.75 -3.39 24.22
C ARG A 410 16.38 -1.97 24.67
N LEU A 411 17.35 -1.20 25.17
CA LEU A 411 17.11 0.19 25.58
C LEU A 411 16.68 1.05 24.39
N LEU A 412 17.40 1.00 23.26
CA LEU A 412 17.05 1.77 22.07
C LEU A 412 15.75 1.30 21.44
N SER A 413 15.51 -0.02 21.43
CA SER A 413 14.22 -0.57 21.00
C SER A 413 13.08 -0.03 21.86
N ASN A 414 13.22 -0.01 23.18
CA ASN A 414 12.18 0.53 24.07
C ASN A 414 12.00 2.06 23.98
N ILE A 415 13.04 2.81 23.62
CA ILE A 415 12.96 4.28 23.48
C ILE A 415 12.38 4.68 22.12
N LEU A 416 12.79 3.98 21.06
CA LEU A 416 12.46 4.34 19.69
C LEU A 416 11.24 3.57 19.14
N SER A 417 10.88 2.43 19.72
CA SER A 417 9.67 1.66 19.39
C SER A 417 8.56 2.05 20.37
N PRO A 418 7.54 2.74 19.87
CA PRO A 418 6.55 1.97 19.14
C PRO A 418 6.43 2.47 17.70
N VAL A 419 6.69 1.58 16.74
CA VAL A 419 6.05 1.72 15.41
C VAL A 419 4.57 1.45 15.64
N SER A 420 3.69 2.24 15.05
CA SER A 420 2.26 1.95 15.08
C SER A 420 2.00 0.62 14.38
N ILE A 421 1.06 -0.17 14.90
CA ILE A 421 0.58 -1.37 14.22
C ILE A 421 -0.09 -0.93 12.91
N ASP A 422 0.21 -1.63 11.82
CA ASP A 422 -0.39 -1.33 10.52
C ASP A 422 -1.91 -1.56 10.56
N SER A 423 -2.67 -0.47 10.48
CA SER A 423 -4.12 -0.51 10.44
C SER A 423 -4.69 -1.05 9.12
N SER A 424 -3.87 -1.21 8.07
CA SER A 424 -4.33 -1.63 6.74
C SER A 424 -4.96 -3.02 6.74
N LEU A 425 -4.52 -3.92 7.64
CA LEU A 425 -5.09 -5.26 7.80
C LEU A 425 -6.53 -5.18 8.29
N VAL A 426 -6.74 -4.56 9.46
CA VAL A 426 -8.07 -4.39 10.07
C VAL A 426 -8.98 -3.59 9.15
N ASN A 427 -8.49 -2.49 8.56
CA ASN A 427 -9.29 -1.67 7.65
C ASN A 427 -9.72 -2.46 6.40
N SER A 428 -8.95 -3.46 5.95
CA SER A 428 -9.38 -4.31 4.83
C SER A 428 -10.52 -5.24 5.21
N VAL A 429 -10.55 -5.74 6.46
CA VAL A 429 -11.67 -6.54 6.99
C VAL A 429 -12.92 -5.67 7.10
N LEU A 430 -12.78 -4.50 7.71
CA LEU A 430 -13.86 -3.52 7.86
C LEU A 430 -14.41 -3.08 6.49
N GLU A 431 -13.55 -2.92 5.50
CA GLU A 431 -13.95 -2.62 4.13
C GLU A 431 -14.74 -3.77 3.50
N MET A 432 -14.37 -5.03 3.73
CA MET A 432 -15.17 -6.18 3.26
C MET A 432 -16.53 -6.23 3.94
N TRP A 433 -16.61 -5.95 5.23
CA TRP A 433 -17.84 -6.01 6.02
C TRP A 433 -18.80 -4.86 5.78
N TYR A 434 -18.27 -3.65 5.64
CA TYR A 434 -19.06 -2.43 5.68
C TYR A 434 -18.86 -1.51 4.46
N GLY A 435 -17.97 -1.89 3.55
CA GLY A 435 -17.59 -1.10 2.39
C GLY A 435 -16.58 0.00 2.74
N PRO A 436 -16.31 0.92 1.79
CA PRO A 436 -15.21 1.88 1.88
C PRO A 436 -15.34 2.90 3.02
N SER A 437 -16.49 2.93 3.70
CA SER A 437 -16.69 3.76 4.89
C SER A 437 -16.06 3.17 6.16
N LEU A 438 -15.70 1.88 6.16
CA LEU A 438 -15.22 1.12 7.32
C LEU A 438 -16.22 1.02 8.49
N LEU A 439 -17.41 1.58 8.34
CA LEU A 439 -18.40 1.75 9.40
C LEU A 439 -19.72 1.03 9.07
N PRO A 440 -20.35 0.36 10.03
CA PRO A 440 -21.63 -0.31 9.79
C PRO A 440 -22.70 0.67 9.28
N GLN A 441 -23.41 0.30 8.21
CA GLN A 441 -24.44 1.17 7.60
C GLN A 441 -25.75 1.26 8.41
N LYS A 442 -26.00 0.26 9.28
CA LYS A 442 -27.19 0.16 10.14
C LYS A 442 -26.81 0.32 11.61
N ILE A 443 -26.17 1.43 11.95
CA ILE A 443 -25.97 1.76 13.36
C ILE A 443 -27.33 2.23 13.89
N GLY A 444 -27.97 1.36 14.69
CA GLY A 444 -29.31 1.60 15.24
C GLY A 444 -29.33 2.78 16.20
N GLU A 445 -28.23 3.01 16.94
CA GLU A 445 -28.08 4.12 17.88
C GLU A 445 -26.67 4.72 17.84
N LEU A 446 -26.54 6.03 18.07
CA LEU A 446 -25.25 6.73 18.14
C LEU A 446 -24.27 6.09 19.14
N LYS A 447 -24.80 5.46 20.18
CA LYS A 447 -24.02 4.72 21.17
C LYS A 447 -23.27 3.55 20.54
N ASP A 448 -23.90 2.78 19.67
CA ASP A 448 -23.27 1.62 19.02
C ASP A 448 -22.11 2.06 18.12
N LEU A 449 -22.21 3.24 17.48
CA LEU A 449 -21.12 3.83 16.70
C LEU A 449 -19.92 4.13 17.61
N VAL A 450 -20.17 4.79 18.74
CA VAL A 450 -19.12 5.18 19.68
C VAL A 450 -18.45 3.93 20.26
N ASP A 451 -19.24 2.98 20.76
CA ASP A 451 -18.73 1.73 21.33
C ASP A 451 -17.89 0.95 20.30
N PHE A 452 -18.34 0.88 19.04
CA PHE A 452 -17.61 0.25 17.94
C PHE A 452 -16.27 0.94 17.63
N VAL A 453 -16.28 2.27 17.49
CA VAL A 453 -15.09 3.04 17.14
C VAL A 453 -14.08 3.00 18.29
N GLU A 454 -14.53 3.14 19.53
CA GLU A 454 -13.65 3.07 20.70
C GLU A 454 -13.04 1.67 20.84
N ALA A 455 -13.80 0.60 20.63
CA ALA A 455 -13.25 -0.76 20.65
C ALA A 455 -12.13 -0.97 19.61
N ILE A 456 -12.26 -0.39 18.40
CA ILE A 456 -11.22 -0.51 17.37
C ILE A 456 -10.02 0.42 17.66
N LEU A 457 -10.26 1.64 18.14
CA LEU A 457 -9.18 2.56 18.50
C LEU A 457 -8.44 2.15 19.78
N GLU A 458 -9.06 1.33 20.64
CA GLU A 458 -8.39 0.69 21.78
C GLU A 458 -7.28 -0.26 21.31
N ILE A 459 -7.54 -1.06 20.29
CA ILE A 459 -6.57 -2.00 19.71
C ILE A 459 -5.61 -1.33 18.72
N LEU A 460 -6.09 -0.33 17.97
CA LEU A 460 -5.32 0.39 16.95
C LEU A 460 -5.47 1.92 17.13
N PRO A 461 -4.76 2.51 18.12
CA PRO A 461 -4.88 3.95 18.42
C PRO A 461 -4.52 4.86 17.25
N ALA A 462 -3.66 4.41 16.34
CA ALA A 462 -3.19 5.16 15.18
C ALA A 462 -4.06 4.97 13.91
N ASN A 463 -5.25 4.36 14.01
CA ASN A 463 -6.14 4.10 12.87
C ASN A 463 -6.86 5.38 12.40
N TYR A 464 -6.10 6.33 11.87
CA TYR A 464 -6.63 7.57 11.32
C TYR A 464 -7.60 7.38 10.13
N PRO A 465 -7.50 6.35 9.25
CA PRO A 465 -8.50 6.15 8.20
C PRO A 465 -9.91 5.88 8.76
N LEU A 466 -10.01 5.11 9.85
CA LEU A 466 -11.28 4.91 10.55
C LEU A 466 -11.77 6.23 11.15
N ALA A 467 -10.92 6.97 11.86
CA ALA A 467 -11.30 8.24 12.49
C ALA A 467 -11.74 9.31 11.48
N ILE A 468 -11.09 9.37 10.30
CA ILE A 468 -11.51 10.20 9.16
C ILE A 468 -12.92 9.81 8.70
N SER A 469 -13.17 8.52 8.55
CA SER A 469 -14.47 8.01 8.10
C SER A 469 -15.59 8.35 9.10
N VAL A 470 -15.32 8.25 10.40
CA VAL A 470 -16.25 8.67 11.47
C VAL A 470 -16.56 10.15 11.39
N CYS A 471 -15.54 11.00 11.26
CA CYS A 471 -15.76 12.44 11.14
C CYS A 471 -16.55 12.81 9.88
N LYS A 472 -16.27 12.17 8.74
CA LYS A 472 -17.02 12.37 7.49
C LYS A 472 -18.47 11.94 7.62
N LEU A 473 -18.74 10.82 8.30
CA LEU A 473 -20.09 10.33 8.55
C LEU A 473 -20.89 11.35 9.38
N LEU A 474 -20.30 11.84 10.48
CA LEU A 474 -20.95 12.77 11.41
C LEU A 474 -21.10 14.19 10.84
N SER A 475 -20.21 14.59 9.93
CA SER A 475 -20.23 15.93 9.31
C SER A 475 -21.16 16.04 8.08
N ARG A 476 -21.80 14.95 7.63
CA ARG A 476 -22.74 15.00 6.50
C ARG A 476 -24.04 15.71 6.91
N ASN A 477 -24.28 16.88 6.32
CA ASN A 477 -25.44 17.75 6.56
C ASN A 477 -26.81 17.09 6.34
N ASP A 478 -26.88 16.02 5.55
CA ASP A 478 -28.17 15.43 5.17
C ASP A 478 -28.72 14.42 6.21
N ASN A 479 -27.95 14.07 7.26
CA ASN A 479 -28.34 13.07 8.28
C ASN A 479 -27.92 13.40 9.74
N SER A 480 -27.31 14.55 10.03
CA SER A 480 -26.66 14.76 11.34
C SER A 480 -27.58 15.37 12.41
N ASN A 481 -28.23 14.51 13.19
CA ASN A 481 -28.64 14.81 14.58
C ASN A 481 -27.45 14.78 15.56
N ALA A 482 -26.20 14.83 15.07
CA ALA A 482 -24.99 14.71 15.89
C ALA A 482 -24.82 15.96 16.77
N SER A 483 -24.79 15.77 18.08
CA SER A 483 -24.56 16.86 19.02
C SER A 483 -23.13 17.40 18.90
N ALA A 484 -22.91 18.65 19.32
CA ALA A 484 -21.58 19.26 19.37
C ALA A 484 -20.58 18.41 20.18
N SER A 485 -21.03 17.72 21.22
CA SER A 485 -20.19 16.81 22.02
C SER A 485 -19.66 15.62 21.22
N VAL A 486 -20.46 15.08 20.29
CA VAL A 486 -20.10 13.93 19.46
C VAL A 486 -19.15 14.33 18.36
N LEU A 487 -19.37 15.50 17.75
CA LEU A 487 -18.44 16.08 16.79
C LEU A 487 -17.08 16.41 17.44
N PHE A 488 -17.10 16.91 18.67
CA PHE A 488 -15.88 17.14 19.46
C PHE A 488 -15.14 15.83 19.75
N TRP A 489 -15.84 14.78 20.21
CA TRP A 489 -15.28 13.45 20.42
C TRP A 489 -14.64 12.87 19.14
N ALA A 490 -15.34 12.96 18.01
CA ALA A 490 -14.82 12.45 16.73
C ALA A 490 -13.55 13.21 16.31
N SER A 491 -13.56 14.53 16.47
CA SER A 491 -12.43 15.41 16.16
C SER A 491 -11.23 15.13 17.03
N LEU A 492 -11.45 14.88 18.33
CA LEU A 492 -10.40 14.50 19.26
C LEU A 492 -9.77 13.15 18.89
N ASN A 493 -10.59 12.16 18.54
CA ASN A 493 -10.11 10.85 18.08
C ASN A 493 -9.31 10.96 16.78
N LEU A 494 -9.74 11.78 15.82
CA LEU A 494 -8.99 12.02 14.59
C LEU A 494 -7.61 12.62 14.86
N VAL A 495 -7.55 13.70 15.65
CA VAL A 495 -6.27 14.34 16.00
C VAL A 495 -5.38 13.38 16.79
N SER A 496 -5.95 12.65 17.75
CA SER A 496 -5.24 11.64 18.53
C SER A 496 -4.65 10.55 17.63
N ALA A 497 -5.44 9.98 16.71
CA ALA A 497 -4.98 8.90 15.84
C ALA A 497 -3.83 9.34 14.93
N ILE A 498 -3.90 10.56 14.39
CA ILE A 498 -2.80 11.13 13.59
C ILE A 498 -1.55 11.36 14.44
N PHE A 499 -1.69 11.82 15.68
CA PHE A 499 -0.55 12.13 16.56
C PHE A 499 0.15 10.88 17.08
N HIS A 500 -0.59 9.77 17.24
CA HIS A 500 -0.05 8.48 17.67
C HIS A 500 0.57 7.67 16.52
N ALA A 501 0.39 8.09 15.27
CA ALA A 501 0.90 7.39 14.11
C ALA A 501 2.42 7.56 13.94
N ILE A 502 3.12 6.44 13.86
CA ILE A 502 4.56 6.30 13.63
C ILE A 502 4.77 5.17 12.61
N PRO A 503 5.32 5.43 11.42
CA PRO A 503 5.79 6.72 10.90
C PRO A 503 4.70 7.79 10.81
N ILE A 504 5.14 9.05 10.69
CA ILE A 504 4.23 10.19 10.62
C ILE A 504 3.35 10.04 9.35
N PRO A 505 2.01 10.22 9.45
CA PRO A 505 1.11 10.09 8.30
C PRO A 505 1.47 11.08 7.18
N PRO A 506 1.28 10.70 5.91
CA PRO A 506 1.62 11.54 4.77
C PRO A 506 0.84 12.85 4.75
N GLU A 507 1.36 13.88 4.07
CA GLU A 507 0.78 15.23 4.04
C GLU A 507 -0.71 15.25 3.66
N CYS A 508 -1.11 14.37 2.73
CA CYS A 508 -2.49 14.29 2.27
C CYS A 508 -3.48 13.96 3.40
N VAL A 509 -3.08 13.15 4.38
CA VAL A 509 -3.89 12.80 5.56
C VAL A 509 -4.09 14.03 6.45
N TRP A 510 -3.04 14.84 6.63
CA TRP A 510 -3.12 16.08 7.40
C TRP A 510 -4.01 17.10 6.69
N VAL A 511 -3.89 17.25 5.37
CA VAL A 511 -4.75 18.15 4.59
C VAL A 511 -6.21 17.72 4.66
N GLU A 512 -6.49 16.43 4.52
CA GLU A 512 -7.84 15.89 4.62
C GLU A 512 -8.44 16.12 6.01
N ALA A 513 -7.68 15.84 7.06
CA ALA A 513 -8.09 16.11 8.44
C ALA A 513 -8.34 17.60 8.68
N ALA A 514 -7.48 18.48 8.16
CA ALA A 514 -7.66 19.93 8.24
C ALA A 514 -8.99 20.38 7.61
N GLY A 515 -9.32 19.84 6.44
CA GLY A 515 -10.58 20.12 5.75
C GLY A 515 -11.81 19.67 6.55
N ILE A 516 -11.72 18.53 7.23
CA ILE A 516 -12.80 18.02 8.09
C ILE A 516 -12.96 18.90 9.34
N LEU A 517 -11.86 19.15 10.07
CA LEU A 517 -11.87 19.92 11.30
C LEU A 517 -12.35 21.35 11.08
N GLY A 518 -11.94 21.98 9.97
CA GLY A 518 -12.34 23.35 9.60
C GLY A 518 -13.82 23.52 9.26
N ASN A 519 -14.59 22.42 9.13
CA ASN A 519 -16.03 22.45 8.90
C ASN A 519 -16.85 22.19 10.18
N ILE A 520 -16.21 21.87 11.31
CA ILE A 520 -16.89 21.58 12.57
C ILE A 520 -16.82 22.81 13.48
N ALA A 521 -17.98 23.36 13.86
CA ALA A 521 -18.07 24.51 14.76
C ALA A 521 -17.73 24.13 16.22
N GLY A 522 -17.05 25.01 16.96
CA GLY A 522 -16.71 24.80 18.38
C GLY A 522 -15.43 23.98 18.63
N ASN A 523 -14.62 23.77 17.59
CA ASN A 523 -13.37 23.00 17.62
C ASN A 523 -12.12 23.88 17.53
N GLU A 524 -12.19 25.16 17.88
CA GLU A 524 -11.13 26.14 17.65
C GLU A 524 -9.83 25.71 18.34
N ALA A 525 -9.91 25.32 19.62
CA ALA A 525 -8.74 24.88 20.39
C ALA A 525 -8.11 23.57 19.88
N ILE A 526 -8.93 22.64 19.40
CA ILE A 526 -8.43 21.39 18.78
C ILE A 526 -7.74 21.73 17.46
N SER A 527 -8.36 22.59 16.66
CA SER A 527 -7.85 22.99 15.35
C SER A 527 -6.52 23.74 15.48
N GLU A 528 -6.39 24.67 16.42
CA GLU A 528 -5.13 25.38 16.68
C GLU A 528 -4.00 24.40 17.01
N ARG A 529 -4.20 23.49 17.97
CA ARG A 529 -3.21 22.46 18.31
C ARG A 529 -2.89 21.53 17.13
N PHE A 530 -3.90 21.21 16.32
CA PHE A 530 -3.71 20.42 15.11
C PHE A 530 -2.79 21.14 14.13
N TYR A 531 -3.03 22.42 13.83
CA TYR A 531 -2.17 23.19 12.91
C TYR A 531 -0.77 23.43 13.46
N GLU A 532 -0.61 23.71 14.76
CA GLU A 532 0.71 23.80 15.40
C GLU A 532 1.53 22.54 15.16
N ARG A 533 0.91 21.37 15.36
CA ARG A 533 1.56 20.08 15.09
C ARG A 533 1.77 19.86 13.60
N ALA A 534 0.78 20.15 12.76
CA ALA A 534 0.85 19.96 11.32
C ALA A 534 2.01 20.76 10.71
N PHE A 535 2.19 22.03 11.10
CA PHE A 535 3.30 22.85 10.64
C PHE A 535 4.66 22.43 11.23
N SER A 536 4.70 21.75 12.37
CA SER A 536 5.95 21.14 12.86
C SER A 536 6.43 19.98 11.98
N VAL A 537 5.50 19.28 11.31
CA VAL A 537 5.79 18.13 10.45
C VAL A 537 5.94 18.55 8.99
N TYR A 538 4.95 19.28 8.47
CA TYR A 538 4.81 19.72 7.08
C TYR A 538 4.80 21.26 6.96
N PRO A 539 5.88 21.95 7.37
CA PRO A 539 5.96 23.42 7.35
C PRO A 539 5.88 24.04 5.95
N PHE A 540 6.04 23.24 4.90
CA PHE A 540 6.07 23.70 3.51
C PHE A 540 4.85 23.25 2.70
N SER A 541 3.81 22.69 3.34
CA SER A 541 2.57 22.35 2.63
C SER A 541 1.75 23.60 2.34
N VAL A 542 1.64 23.97 1.06
CA VAL A 542 0.78 25.07 0.61
C VAL A 542 -0.67 24.83 1.00
N LYS A 543 -1.14 23.57 0.90
CA LYS A 543 -2.52 23.21 1.20
C LYS A 543 -2.86 23.39 2.68
N LEU A 544 -1.96 23.00 3.59
CA LEU A 544 -2.16 23.22 5.02
C LEU A 544 -2.16 24.70 5.38
N TRP A 545 -1.25 25.50 4.81
CA TRP A 545 -1.25 26.93 5.03
C TRP A 545 -2.51 27.62 4.50
N LYS A 546 -2.99 27.26 3.30
CA LYS A 546 -4.26 27.77 2.75
C LYS A 546 -5.45 27.38 3.63
N SER A 547 -5.48 26.14 4.10
CA SER A 547 -6.52 25.66 5.02
C SER A 547 -6.52 26.43 6.35
N TYR A 548 -5.34 26.69 6.92
CA TYR A 548 -5.24 27.48 8.15
C TYR A 548 -5.62 28.94 7.94
N TYR A 549 -5.22 29.54 6.82
CA TYR A 549 -5.63 30.89 6.43
C TYR A 549 -7.16 31.01 6.36
N ASP A 550 -7.82 30.05 5.73
CA ASP A 550 -9.29 30.01 5.65
C ASP A 550 -9.95 29.86 7.01
N LEU A 551 -9.37 29.05 7.91
CA LEU A 551 -9.85 28.93 9.28
C LEU A 551 -9.69 30.25 10.05
N SER A 552 -8.51 30.86 10.05
CA SER A 552 -8.25 32.14 10.74
C SER A 552 -9.15 33.26 10.22
N LYS A 553 -9.41 33.29 8.91
CA LYS A 553 -10.34 34.24 8.31
C LYS A 553 -11.76 34.07 8.86
N LYS A 554 -12.22 32.83 9.10
CA LYS A 554 -13.54 32.54 9.67
C LYS A 554 -13.64 32.85 11.16
N THR A 555 -12.59 32.55 11.94
CA THR A 555 -12.65 32.61 13.42
C THR A 555 -12.23 33.96 14.00
N THR A 556 -11.11 34.52 13.56
CA THR A 556 -10.53 35.74 14.13
C THR A 556 -10.61 36.94 13.19
N GLY A 557 -10.78 36.70 11.88
CA GLY A 557 -10.78 37.74 10.85
C GLY A 557 -9.41 38.38 10.60
N ASN A 558 -8.36 37.94 11.32
CA ASN A 558 -6.99 38.42 11.15
C ASN A 558 -6.13 37.34 10.48
N THR A 559 -5.79 37.57 9.22
CA THR A 559 -4.97 36.64 8.43
C THR A 559 -3.53 37.10 8.24
N SER A 560 -3.16 38.30 8.70
CA SER A 560 -1.83 38.88 8.40
C SER A 560 -0.71 38.04 9.02
N SER A 561 -0.89 37.57 10.25
CA SER A 561 0.08 36.71 10.94
C SER A 561 0.29 35.37 10.23
N VAL A 562 -0.76 34.82 9.60
CA VAL A 562 -0.68 33.55 8.85
C VAL A 562 0.12 33.76 7.56
N VAL A 563 -0.15 34.85 6.85
CA VAL A 563 0.58 35.22 5.62
C VAL A 563 2.05 35.48 5.92
N ASP A 564 2.34 36.24 6.97
CA ASP A 564 3.72 36.54 7.38
C ASP A 564 4.48 35.25 7.77
N ALA A 565 3.85 34.37 8.56
CA ALA A 565 4.46 33.10 8.96
C ALA A 565 4.71 32.15 7.78
N ALA A 566 3.78 32.06 6.82
CA ALA A 566 3.96 31.26 5.61
C ALA A 566 5.11 31.83 4.75
N LYS A 567 5.18 33.16 4.62
CA LYS A 567 6.23 33.85 3.88
C LYS A 567 7.61 33.65 4.51
N GLU A 568 7.72 33.60 5.84
CA GLU A 568 8.98 33.26 6.53
C GLU A 568 9.49 31.85 6.19
N LYS A 569 8.59 30.93 5.80
CA LYS A 569 8.93 29.59 5.31
C LYS A 569 9.25 29.54 3.82
N GLY A 570 9.05 30.65 3.09
CA GLY A 570 9.16 30.71 1.63
C GLY A 570 7.91 30.19 0.91
N ILE A 571 6.73 30.27 1.55
CA ILE A 571 5.46 29.85 0.97
C ILE A 571 4.62 31.09 0.64
N GLU A 572 4.14 31.16 -0.60
CA GLU A 572 3.22 32.18 -1.08
C GLU A 572 1.78 31.64 -1.04
N LEU A 573 0.86 32.40 -0.43
CA LEU A 573 -0.54 32.01 -0.26
C LEU A 573 -1.51 32.67 -1.25
N ASP A 574 -0.97 33.48 -2.16
CA ASP A 574 -1.72 34.25 -3.15
C ASP A 574 -2.50 33.37 -4.16
#